data_AF-A0A4Q7L8I4-F1
#
_entry.id   AF-A0A4Q7L8I4-F1
#
_cell.length_a   1.000
_cell.length_b   1.000
_cell.length_c   1.000
_cell.angle_alpha   90.00
_cell.angle_beta   90.00
_cell.angle_gamma   90.00
#
_symmetry.space_group_name_H-M   'P 1'
#
loop_
_entity.id
_entity.type
_entity.pdbx_description
1 polymer ?
#
loop_
_entity_poly.entity_id
_entity_poly.type
_entity_poly.pdbx_seq_one_letter_code
_entity_poly.pdbx_strand_id
1 'polypeptide(L)'
;MTARDVLARLGFVREPHTWTVPGRDEHGHRVRLKVRASETGVSITVPQSGAIRLHPLDAGRLRRALREAVLAYAALNRDETGSAEVTLPLAS
;
A
#
# COMPACT_ATOMS: atom_id res chain seq x y z
N MET A 1 27.94 8.52 6.60
CA MET A 1 26.59 9.03 6.89
C MET A 1 25.84 9.08 5.56
N THR A 2 24.80 8.26 5.39
CA THR A 2 24.19 8.02 4.06
C THR A 2 22.97 8.90 3.83
N ALA A 3 22.61 9.18 2.58
CA ALA A 3 21.43 9.98 2.25
C ALA A 3 20.12 9.43 2.88
N ARG A 4 20.07 8.13 3.13
CA ARG A 4 18.97 7.43 3.81
C ARG A 4 18.77 7.90 5.25
N ASP A 5 19.87 8.16 5.97
CA ASP A 5 19.85 8.60 7.37
C ASP A 5 19.33 10.04 7.50
N VAL A 6 19.66 10.88 6.51
CA VAL A 6 19.19 12.28 6.44
C VAL A 6 17.70 12.34 6.14
N LEU A 7 17.20 11.50 5.23
CA LEU A 7 15.76 11.41 4.91
C LEU A 7 14.94 10.88 6.10
N ALA A 8 15.44 9.89 6.83
CA ALA A 8 14.76 9.38 8.02
C ALA A 8 14.62 10.44 9.13
N ARG A 9 15.65 11.27 9.36
CA ARG A 9 15.62 12.37 10.36
C ARG A 9 14.68 13.51 9.98
N LEU A 10 14.38 13.68 8.69
CA LEU A 10 13.42 14.67 8.18
C LEU A 10 11.96 14.16 8.21
N GLY A 11 11.69 13.02 8.86
CA GLY A 11 10.35 12.41 8.89
C GLY A 11 9.95 11.72 7.59
N PHE A 12 10.86 11.61 6.62
CA PHE A 12 10.71 10.80 5.40
C PHE A 12 11.05 9.33 5.70
N VAL A 13 10.38 8.76 6.69
CA VAL A 13 10.35 7.30 6.81
C VAL A 13 9.47 6.82 5.65
N ARG A 14 10.07 6.14 4.66
CA ARG A 14 9.30 5.36 3.69
C ARG A 14 8.58 4.29 4.50
N GLU A 15 7.33 4.54 4.86
CA GLU A 15 6.48 3.52 5.46
C GLU A 15 6.45 2.32 4.50
N PRO A 16 6.98 1.15 4.90
CA PRO A 16 6.91 -0.04 4.07
C PRO A 16 5.44 -0.33 3.77
N HIS A 17 5.17 -0.80 2.56
CA HIS A 17 3.81 -1.09 2.09
C HIS A 17 2.86 0.11 2.04
N THR A 18 3.40 1.32 1.90
CA THR A 18 2.62 2.53 1.63
C THR A 18 3.03 3.17 0.30
N TRP A 19 2.03 3.46 -0.52
CA TRP A 19 2.18 4.13 -1.81
C TRP A 19 1.39 5.44 -1.81
N THR A 20 1.91 6.45 -2.49
CA THR A 20 1.24 7.74 -2.64
C THR A 20 0.90 7.99 -4.09
N VAL A 21 -0.36 8.35 -4.34
CA VAL A 21 -0.88 8.64 -5.69
C VAL A 21 -1.34 10.10 -5.74
N PRO A 22 -0.89 10.89 -6.72
CA PRO A 22 -1.38 12.26 -6.89
C PRO A 22 -2.84 12.27 -7.35
N GLY A 23 -3.57 13.31 -6.97
CA GLY A 23 -4.93 13.57 -7.43
C GLY A 23 -5.29 15.04 -7.25
N ARG A 24 -6.55 15.37 -7.54
CA ARG A 24 -7.13 16.68 -7.26
C ARG A 24 -8.45 16.56 -6.53
N ASP A 25 -8.74 17.51 -5.64
CA ASP A 25 -10.08 17.65 -5.05
C ASP A 25 -11.07 18.26 -6.07
N GLU A 26 -12.32 18.45 -5.66
CA GLU A 26 -13.37 19.05 -6.48
C GLU A 26 -13.08 20.50 -6.88
N HIS A 27 -12.27 21.20 -6.09
CA HIS A 27 -11.84 22.58 -6.31
C HIS A 27 -10.56 22.66 -7.16
N GLY A 28 -10.00 21.52 -7.57
CA GLY A 28 -8.79 21.44 -8.38
C GLY A 28 -7.49 21.54 -7.58
N HIS A 29 -7.52 21.60 -6.25
CA HIS A 29 -6.32 21.59 -5.42
C HIS A 29 -5.64 20.22 -5.47
N ARG A 30 -4.31 20.23 -5.41
CA ARG A 30 -3.53 19.00 -5.41
C ARG A 30 -3.71 18.26 -4.10
N VAL A 31 -4.08 16.99 -4.19
CA VAL A 31 -4.18 16.07 -3.06
C VAL A 31 -3.30 14.84 -3.30
N ARG A 32 -3.01 14.11 -2.22
CA ARG A 32 -2.23 12.87 -2.27
C ARG A 32 -3.02 11.77 -1.59
N LEU A 33 -3.45 10.79 -2.37
CA LEU A 33 -4.06 9.57 -1.84
C LEU A 33 -2.96 8.66 -1.31
N LYS A 34 -3.21 8.02 -0.17
CA LYS A 34 -2.32 6.98 0.36
C LYS A 34 -2.99 5.62 0.16
N VAL A 35 -2.27 4.68 -0.42
CA VAL A 35 -2.65 3.26 -0.46
C VAL A 35 -1.73 2.54 0.51
N ARG A 36 -2.29 1.78 1.44
CA ARG A 36 -1.52 1.05 2.46
C ARG A 36 -1.96 -0.41 2.50
N ALA A 37 -1.00 -1.32 2.56
CA ALA A 37 -1.26 -2.70 2.97
C ALA A 37 -0.89 -2.88 4.45
N SER A 38 -1.71 -3.64 5.16
CA SER A 38 -1.55 -4.02 6.56
C SER A 38 -2.06 -5.45 6.74
N GLU A 39 -1.78 -6.07 7.88
CA GLU A 39 -2.25 -7.43 8.21
C GLU A 39 -3.78 -7.59 8.06
N THR A 40 -4.54 -6.53 8.32
CA THR A 40 -6.02 -6.56 8.24
C THR A 40 -6.58 -6.28 6.84
N GLY A 41 -5.74 -5.91 5.88
CA GLY A 41 -6.19 -5.61 4.52
C GLY A 41 -5.45 -4.47 3.81
N VAL A 42 -6.03 -4.06 2.68
CA VAL A 42 -5.59 -2.90 1.89
C VAL A 42 -6.54 -1.74 2.14
N SER A 43 -5.99 -0.57 2.47
CA SER A 43 -6.75 0.66 2.69
C SER A 43 -6.34 1.77 1.72
N ILE A 44 -7.30 2.62 1.37
CA ILE A 44 -7.06 3.86 0.63
C ILE A 44 -7.49 5.01 1.54
N THR A 45 -6.55 5.89 1.87
CA THR A 45 -6.83 7.11 2.62
C THR A 45 -6.81 8.31 1.67
N VAL A 46 -7.89 9.07 1.68
CA VAL A 46 -8.00 10.37 1.03
C VAL A 46 -7.93 11.47 2.09
N PRO A 47 -7.18 12.57 1.84
CA PRO A 47 -6.94 13.59 2.86
C PRO A 47 -8.15 14.49 3.15
N GLN A 48 -9.19 14.42 2.32
CA GLN A 48 -10.37 15.27 2.39
C GLN A 48 -11.62 14.45 2.06
N SER A 49 -12.74 14.84 2.66
CA SER A 49 -14.06 14.31 2.29
C SER A 49 -14.51 14.96 0.97
N GLY A 50 -15.04 14.17 0.04
CA GLY A 50 -15.48 14.64 -1.28
C GLY A 50 -14.88 13.81 -2.43
N ALA A 51 -15.30 14.11 -3.65
CA ALA A 51 -14.81 13.40 -4.82
C ALA A 51 -13.35 13.76 -5.13
N ILE A 52 -12.56 12.73 -5.44
CA ILE A 52 -11.19 12.92 -5.93
C ILE A 52 -11.17 12.70 -7.44
N ARG A 53 -10.69 13.71 -8.16
CA ARG A 53 -10.47 13.65 -9.59
C ARG A 53 -9.05 13.19 -9.87
N LEU A 54 -8.92 12.16 -10.71
CA LEU A 54 -7.64 11.64 -11.16
C LEU A 54 -7.44 11.99 -12.62
N HIS A 55 -6.26 12.49 -12.96
CA HIS A 55 -5.84 12.50 -14.36
C HIS A 55 -5.72 11.05 -14.85
N PRO A 56 -5.97 10.73 -16.13
CA PRO A 56 -5.87 9.35 -16.63
C PRO A 56 -4.55 8.64 -16.29
N LEU A 57 -3.42 9.36 -16.36
CA LEU A 57 -2.11 8.83 -15.95
C LEU A 57 -2.06 8.47 -14.46
N ASP A 58 -2.73 9.25 -13.61
CA ASP A 58 -2.76 9.04 -12.16
C ASP A 58 -3.70 7.89 -11.79
N ALA A 59 -4.76 7.66 -12.57
CA ALA A 59 -5.58 6.45 -12.45
C ALA A 59 -4.75 5.18 -12.73
N GLY A 60 -3.87 5.21 -13.73
CA GLY A 60 -2.91 4.12 -13.97
C GLY A 60 -1.95 3.90 -12.80
N ARG A 61 -1.46 4.99 -12.19
CA ARG A 61 -0.64 4.92 -10.98
C ARG A 61 -1.41 4.35 -9.79
N LEU A 62 -2.68 4.71 -9.62
CA LEU A 62 -3.55 4.14 -8.58
C LEU A 62 -3.73 2.63 -8.76
N ARG A 63 -4.03 2.19 -9.99
CA ARG A 63 -4.16 0.76 -10.30
C ARG A 63 -2.89 0.00 -9.96
N ARG A 64 -1.72 0.55 -10.30
CA ARG A 64 -0.43 -0.05 -9.96
C ARG A 64 -0.22 -0.12 -8.45
N ALA A 65 -0.47 0.97 -7.73
CA ALA A 65 -0.35 1.01 -6.28
C ALA A 65 -1.26 -0.01 -5.58
N LEU A 66 -2.51 -0.14 -6.05
CA LEU A 66 -3.44 -1.14 -5.53
C LEU A 66 -2.97 -2.57 -5.79
N ARG A 67 -2.47 -2.85 -7.00
CA ARG A 67 -1.89 -4.16 -7.31
C ARG A 67 -0.71 -4.50 -6.39
N GLU A 68 0.21 -3.56 -6.20
CA GLU A 68 1.37 -3.74 -5.32
C GLU A 68 0.94 -3.93 -3.85
N ALA A 69 -0.09 -3.21 -3.40
CA ALA A 69 -0.65 -3.35 -2.05
C ALA A 69 -1.31 -4.71 -1.83
N VAL A 70 -2.08 -5.21 -2.79
CA VAL A 70 -2.70 -6.55 -2.71
C VAL A 70 -1.65 -7.66 -2.65
N LEU A 71 -0.57 -7.53 -3.43
CA LEU A 71 0.54 -8.48 -3.38
C LEU A 71 1.29 -8.43 -2.04
N ALA A 72 1.50 -7.23 -1.49
CA ALA A 72 2.09 -7.07 -0.17
C ALA A 72 1.21 -7.67 0.94
N TYR A 73 -0.10 -7.43 0.90
CA TYR A 73 -1.06 -8.03 1.82
C TYR A 73 -1.00 -9.56 1.79
N ALA A 74 -0.99 -10.15 0.57
CA ALA A 74 -0.89 -11.59 0.40
C ALA A 74 0.42 -12.15 0.96
N ALA A 75 1.53 -11.41 0.86
CA ALA A 75 2.80 -11.82 1.47
C ALA A 75 2.72 -11.79 3.00
N LEU A 76 2.18 -10.71 3.59
CA LEU A 76 2.01 -10.58 5.04
C LEU A 76 1.15 -11.71 5.64
N ASN A 77 0.12 -12.18 4.93
CA ASN A 77 -0.76 -13.25 5.38
C ASN A 77 -0.23 -14.66 5.07
N ARG A 78 0.74 -14.79 4.16
CA ARG A 78 1.33 -16.09 3.84
C ARG A 78 2.21 -16.60 4.99
N ASP A 79 2.83 -15.69 5.72
CA ASP A 79 3.64 -16.03 6.90
C ASP A 79 2.77 -16.64 8.03
N GLU A 80 1.49 -16.30 8.11
CA GLU A 80 0.56 -16.88 9.09
C GLU A 80 0.00 -18.26 8.67
N THR A 81 -0.09 -18.53 7.37
CA THR A 81 -0.65 -19.80 6.84
C THR A 81 0.42 -20.88 6.64
N GLY A 82 1.71 -20.53 6.73
CA GLY A 82 2.85 -21.41 6.44
C GLY A 82 3.21 -22.48 7.48
N SER A 83 2.48 -22.61 8.61
CA SER A 83 2.74 -23.62 9.65
C SER A 83 1.68 -24.73 9.75
N ALA A 84 0.84 -24.91 8.74
CA ALA A 84 0.08 -26.16 8.63
C ALA A 84 1.01 -27.26 8.09
N GLU A 85 1.75 -27.90 8.99
CA GLU A 85 2.39 -29.20 8.76
C GLU A 85 1.31 -30.18 8.26
N VAL A 86 1.33 -30.50 6.97
CA VAL A 86 0.43 -31.50 6.39
C VAL A 86 0.99 -32.87 6.74
N THR A 87 0.60 -33.41 7.89
CA THR A 87 0.80 -34.83 8.21
C THR A 87 -0.15 -35.65 7.34
N LEU A 88 0.35 -36.17 6.21
CA LEU A 88 -0.37 -37.19 5.44
C LEU A 88 -0.37 -38.50 6.25
N PRO A 89 -1.52 -39.18 6.44
CA PRO A 89 -1.52 -40.49 7.05
C PRO A 89 -0.84 -41.50 6.12
N LEU A 90 0.15 -42.21 6.66
CA LEU A 90 0.79 -43.35 6.04
C LEU A 90 -0.27 -44.46 5.88
N ALA A 91 -0.81 -44.62 4.66
CA ALA A 91 -1.67 -45.76 4.36
C ALA A 91 -0.82 -47.04 4.42
N SER A 92 -1.24 -47.98 5.28
CA SER A 92 -0.65 -49.30 5.46
C SER A 92 -0.94 -50.25 4.30
#